data_AF-A0A5E7XU13-F1
#
_entry.id   AF-A0A5E7XU13-F1
#
_cell.length_a   1.000
_cell.length_b   1.000
_cell.length_c   1.000
_cell.angle_alpha   90.00
_cell.angle_beta   90.00
_cell.angle_gamma   90.00
#
_symmetry.space_group_name_H-M   'P 1'
#
loop_
_entity.id
_entity.type
_entity.pdbx_description
1 polymer ?
#
loop_
_entity_poly.entity_id
_entity_poly.type
_entity_poly.pdbx_seq_one_letter_code
_entity_poly.pdbx_strand_id
1 'polypeptide(L)'
;MEEPLRDSRTIAVQLRDRIADLIRDEGLRPGDRLPTEAQLTQRFKISRPALREALKLLEQDDVINVEHGRGRFVSALTAVQVDRPITVFESVTDMVRHYGYSTVNKVVSISEETPDTRVAESLRLAPGDRVIRIERIRLHQDEPILYCIDYMPRSLIAGRLYDIDWSGSLMQLMEEYGNRPRMSAASVSAVLLPVEVVDRHGLKDFGPALLITETCFNAAGAPVNYALDYHRGSHFSFSMVRK
;
A
#
# COMPACT_ATOMS: atom_id res chain seq x y z
N MET A 1 -6.51 -0.49 27.91
CA MET A 1 -6.83 0.90 27.57
C MET A 1 -6.49 1.02 26.10
N GLU A 2 -7.48 0.85 25.22
CA GLU A 2 -7.27 0.94 23.76
C GLU A 2 -7.16 2.42 23.38
N GLU A 3 -6.02 2.82 22.85
CA GLU A 3 -5.83 4.14 22.24
C GLU A 3 -6.71 4.25 20.99
N PRO A 4 -7.51 5.32 20.82
CA PRO A 4 -8.24 5.51 19.60
C PRO A 4 -7.26 5.93 18.51
N LEU A 5 -6.98 5.01 17.58
CA LEU A 5 -6.32 5.31 16.30
C LEU A 5 -7.09 6.44 15.61
N ARG A 6 -6.59 7.68 15.70
CA ARG A 6 -7.11 8.81 14.93
C ARG A 6 -6.74 8.60 13.48
N ASP A 7 -7.68 8.05 12.71
CA ASP A 7 -7.58 7.93 11.28
C ASP A 7 -7.40 9.33 10.65
N SER A 8 -6.21 9.58 10.08
CA SER A 8 -5.81 10.87 9.49
C SER A 8 -6.43 11.15 8.12
N ARG A 9 -7.23 10.21 7.59
CA ARG A 9 -7.93 10.35 6.31
C ARG A 9 -9.17 11.22 6.46
N THR A 10 -9.59 11.88 5.37
CA THR A 10 -10.81 12.71 5.38
C THR A 10 -12.04 11.86 5.73
N ILE A 11 -13.05 12.50 6.33
CA ILE A 11 -14.33 11.83 6.66
C ILE A 11 -14.94 11.15 5.41
N ALA A 12 -14.76 11.75 4.23
CA ALA A 12 -15.22 11.18 2.98
C ALA A 12 -14.53 9.85 2.62
N VAL A 13 -13.22 9.73 2.84
CA VAL A 13 -12.47 8.49 2.57
C VAL A 13 -12.84 7.40 3.59
N GLN A 14 -12.96 7.75 4.87
CA GLN A 14 -13.43 6.80 5.89
C GLN A 14 -14.86 6.31 5.61
N LEU A 15 -15.72 7.22 5.14
CA LEU A 15 -17.10 6.90 4.80
C LEU A 15 -17.21 6.07 3.52
N ARG A 16 -16.32 6.29 2.53
CA ARG A 16 -16.20 5.45 1.33
C ARG A 16 -15.97 3.99 1.74
N ASP A 17 -14.98 3.74 2.60
CA ASP A 17 -14.65 2.39 3.07
C ASP A 17 -15.83 1.75 3.80
N ARG A 18 -16.47 2.48 4.72
CA ARG A 18 -17.65 1.98 5.45
C ARG A 18 -18.84 1.66 4.54
N ILE A 19 -19.02 2.41 3.45
CA ILE A 19 -20.08 2.12 2.48
C ILE A 19 -19.70 0.89 1.64
N ALA A 20 -18.41 0.71 1.30
CA ALA A 20 -17.94 -0.50 0.63
C ALA A 20 -18.10 -1.75 1.52
N ASP A 21 -17.82 -1.63 2.82
CA ASP A 21 -18.08 -2.69 3.81
C ASP A 21 -19.57 -3.00 3.91
N LEU A 22 -20.43 -1.98 3.94
CA LEU A 22 -21.89 -2.17 3.94
C LEU A 22 -22.38 -2.95 2.71
N ILE A 23 -21.85 -2.67 1.52
CA ILE A 23 -22.19 -3.41 0.30
C ILE A 23 -21.87 -4.90 0.48
N ARG A 24 -20.73 -5.21 1.09
CA ARG A 24 -20.28 -6.58 1.39
C ARG A 24 -21.15 -7.24 2.45
N ASP A 25 -21.37 -6.57 3.58
CA ASP A 25 -22.09 -7.08 4.74
C ASP A 25 -23.57 -7.34 4.44
N GLU A 26 -24.17 -6.51 3.57
CA GLU A 26 -25.54 -6.69 3.11
C GLU A 26 -25.66 -7.67 1.95
N GLY A 27 -24.54 -8.21 1.46
CA GLY A 27 -24.51 -9.15 0.35
C GLY A 27 -25.06 -8.56 -0.95
N LEU A 28 -24.97 -7.24 -1.14
CA LEU A 28 -25.44 -6.56 -2.33
C LEU A 28 -24.58 -6.99 -3.53
N ARG A 29 -25.26 -7.42 -4.59
CA ARG A 29 -24.67 -7.93 -5.82
C ARG A 29 -24.67 -6.85 -6.90
N PRO A 30 -23.86 -7.00 -7.95
CA PRO A 30 -23.95 -6.09 -9.08
C PRO A 30 -25.36 -5.97 -9.65
N GLY A 31 -25.75 -4.74 -9.95
CA GLY A 31 -27.11 -4.40 -10.34
C GLY A 31 -28.07 -4.16 -9.17
N ASP A 32 -27.70 -4.49 -7.93
CA ASP A 32 -28.50 -4.15 -6.75
C ASP A 32 -28.41 -2.65 -6.46
N ARG A 33 -29.51 -2.11 -5.96
CA ARG A 33 -29.63 -0.69 -5.65
C ARG A 33 -29.04 -0.40 -4.28
N LEU A 34 -28.13 0.57 -4.19
CA LEU A 34 -27.66 1.07 -2.90
C LEU A 34 -28.80 1.74 -2.12
N PRO A 35 -28.75 1.71 -0.77
CA PRO A 35 -29.62 2.54 0.05
C PRO A 35 -29.55 4.01 -0.38
N THR A 36 -30.68 4.70 -0.31
CA THR A 36 -30.79 6.11 -0.73
C THR A 36 -29.89 7.02 0.10
N GLU A 37 -29.54 8.20 -0.44
CA GLU A 37 -28.74 9.18 0.31
C GLU A 37 -29.35 9.49 1.69
N ALA A 38 -30.68 9.58 1.78
CA ALA A 38 -31.37 9.81 3.05
C ALA A 38 -31.14 8.68 4.06
N GLN A 39 -31.25 7.41 3.62
CA GLN A 39 -31.03 6.24 4.46
C GLN A 39 -29.56 6.15 4.91
N LEU A 40 -28.60 6.39 4.01
CA LEU A 40 -27.17 6.36 4.34
C LEU A 40 -26.78 7.49 5.30
N THR A 41 -27.31 8.70 5.08
CA THR A 41 -27.11 9.86 5.98
C THR A 41 -27.59 9.53 7.40
N GLN A 42 -28.78 8.91 7.52
CA GLN A 42 -29.36 8.51 8.80
C GLN A 42 -28.56 7.38 9.47
N ARG A 43 -28.17 6.36 8.69
CA ARG A 43 -27.44 5.19 9.20
C ARG A 43 -26.06 5.56 9.72
N PHE A 44 -25.30 6.31 8.94
CA PHE A 44 -23.93 6.68 9.29
C PHE A 44 -23.86 7.93 10.16
N LYS A 45 -24.98 8.64 10.38
CA LYS A 45 -25.06 9.89 11.15
C LYS A 45 -24.06 10.95 10.66
N ILE A 46 -23.97 11.11 9.35
CA ILE A 46 -23.04 12.02 8.67
C ILE A 46 -23.80 13.08 7.87
N SER A 47 -23.12 14.15 7.46
CA SER A 47 -23.75 15.22 6.67
C SER A 47 -23.92 14.80 5.21
N ARG A 48 -24.95 15.33 4.53
CA ARG A 48 -25.18 15.06 3.10
C ARG A 48 -24.00 15.45 2.19
N PRO A 49 -23.27 16.57 2.41
CA PRO A 49 -22.09 16.89 1.62
C PRO A 49 -21.00 15.82 1.74
N ALA A 50 -20.67 15.37 2.97
CA ALA A 50 -19.67 14.33 3.20
C ALA A 50 -20.10 12.98 2.59
N LEU A 51 -21.39 12.65 2.65
CA LEU A 51 -21.94 11.45 1.98
C LEU A 51 -21.72 11.50 0.48
N ARG A 52 -22.03 12.64 -0.14
CA ARG A 52 -21.92 12.81 -1.59
C ARG A 52 -20.49 12.75 -2.08
N GLU A 53 -19.56 13.25 -1.28
CA GLU A 53 -18.12 13.13 -1.55
C GLU A 53 -17.67 11.66 -1.49
N ALA A 54 -18.06 10.92 -0.44
CA ALA A 54 -17.77 9.49 -0.34
C ALA A 54 -18.38 8.67 -1.50
N LEU A 55 -19.63 8.96 -1.87
CA LEU A 55 -20.30 8.28 -2.98
C LEU A 55 -19.68 8.66 -4.34
N LYS A 56 -19.15 9.87 -4.50
CA LYS A 56 -18.35 10.24 -5.67
C LYS A 56 -17.05 9.45 -5.75
N LEU A 57 -16.36 9.24 -4.63
CA LEU A 57 -15.16 8.41 -4.61
C LEU A 57 -15.48 6.97 -5.03
N LEU A 58 -16.56 6.37 -4.50
CA LEU A 58 -17.01 5.04 -4.92
C LEU A 58 -17.40 4.96 -6.41
N GLU A 59 -17.95 6.04 -6.95
CA GLU A 59 -18.28 6.15 -8.38
C GLU A 59 -17.01 6.29 -9.24
N GLN A 60 -16.03 7.05 -8.79
CA GLN A 60 -14.71 7.16 -9.44
C GLN A 60 -13.94 5.84 -9.39
N ASP A 61 -14.08 5.09 -8.30
CA ASP A 61 -13.48 3.77 -8.09
C ASP A 61 -14.27 2.66 -8.81
N ASP A 62 -15.26 3.01 -9.66
CA ASP A 62 -16.11 2.07 -10.42
C ASP A 62 -16.88 1.06 -9.55
N VAL A 63 -16.99 1.28 -8.23
CA VAL A 63 -17.69 0.40 -7.27
C VAL A 63 -19.21 0.53 -7.43
N ILE A 64 -19.67 1.73 -7.74
CA ILE A 64 -21.09 2.02 -7.96
C ILE A 64 -21.29 2.85 -9.22
N ASN A 65 -22.45 2.70 -9.84
CA ASN A 65 -22.85 3.42 -11.04
C ASN A 65 -24.08 4.27 -10.72
N VAL A 66 -24.11 5.51 -11.20
CA VAL A 66 -25.30 6.37 -11.10
C VAL A 66 -26.18 6.14 -12.33
N GLU A 67 -27.41 5.72 -12.10
CA GLU A 67 -28.45 5.79 -13.12
C GLU A 67 -29.35 6.99 -12.85
N HIS A 68 -29.29 7.98 -13.76
CA HIS A 68 -29.98 9.25 -13.58
C HIS A 68 -31.49 9.04 -13.34
N GLY A 69 -32.01 9.61 -12.24
CA GLY A 69 -33.41 9.46 -11.83
C GLY A 69 -33.78 8.11 -11.19
N ARG A 70 -32.91 7.09 -11.24
CA ARG A 70 -33.18 5.74 -10.70
C ARG A 70 -32.38 5.43 -9.43
N GLY A 71 -31.24 6.09 -9.23
CA GLY A 71 -30.43 5.97 -8.02
C GLY A 71 -29.01 5.49 -8.32
N ARG A 72 -28.37 4.92 -7.30
CA ARG A 72 -27.03 4.33 -7.40
C ARG A 72 -27.14 2.82 -7.30
N PHE A 73 -26.38 2.13 -8.15
CA PHE A 73 -26.39 0.67 -8.25
C PHE A 73 -24.98 0.14 -8.08
N VAL A 74 -24.85 -1.04 -7.48
CA VAL A 74 -23.56 -1.74 -7.37
C VAL A 74 -23.08 -2.09 -8.78
N SER A 75 -21.86 -1.69 -9.12
CA SER A 75 -21.32 -1.86 -10.47
C SER A 75 -21.08 -3.33 -10.80
N ALA A 76 -21.30 -3.73 -12.06
CA ALA A 76 -20.86 -5.04 -12.60
C ALA A 76 -19.38 -5.31 -12.37
N LEU A 77 -18.56 -4.26 -12.26
CA LEU A 77 -17.13 -4.36 -11.97
C LEU A 77 -16.85 -4.84 -10.55
N THR A 78 -17.78 -4.67 -9.60
CA THR A 78 -17.64 -5.26 -8.26
C THR A 78 -17.85 -6.78 -8.25
N ALA A 79 -18.50 -7.39 -9.25
CA ALA A 79 -18.49 -8.86 -9.41
C ALA A 79 -17.12 -9.35 -9.86
N VAL A 80 -16.38 -8.51 -10.56
CA VAL A 80 -14.97 -8.73 -10.84
C VAL A 80 -14.19 -8.24 -9.62
N GLN A 81 -14.45 -8.83 -8.45
CA GLN A 81 -13.55 -8.64 -7.31
C GLN A 81 -12.20 -9.22 -7.70
N VAL A 82 -11.29 -8.33 -8.04
CA VAL A 82 -9.88 -8.65 -8.18
C VAL A 82 -9.37 -8.82 -6.76
N ASP A 83 -9.32 -10.06 -6.29
CA ASP A 83 -8.53 -10.35 -5.10
C ASP A 83 -7.08 -9.95 -5.41
N ARG A 84 -6.50 -9.05 -4.61
CA ARG A 84 -5.10 -8.59 -4.73
C ARG A 84 -4.82 -7.74 -5.99
N PRO A 85 -5.46 -6.57 -6.15
CA PRO A 85 -5.26 -5.73 -7.32
C PRO A 85 -3.85 -5.13 -7.35
N ILE A 86 -3.14 -5.33 -8.46
CA ILE A 86 -1.78 -4.78 -8.66
C ILE A 86 -1.73 -3.24 -8.65
N THR A 87 -2.87 -2.58 -8.83
CA THR A 87 -2.97 -1.12 -9.01
C THR A 87 -3.22 -0.35 -7.72
N VAL A 88 -3.43 -1.02 -6.59
CA VAL A 88 -3.65 -0.35 -5.31
C VAL A 88 -2.31 0.02 -4.70
N PHE A 89 -2.09 1.31 -4.48
CA PHE A 89 -0.95 1.80 -3.70
C PHE A 89 -1.28 1.73 -2.21
N GLU A 90 -0.66 0.80 -1.51
CA GLU A 90 -0.79 0.64 -0.07
C GLU A 90 0.57 0.29 0.56
N SER A 91 0.69 0.44 1.88
CA SER A 91 1.91 0.00 2.55
C SER A 91 1.99 -1.52 2.51
N VAL A 92 3.19 -2.07 2.35
CA VAL A 92 3.39 -3.52 2.46
C VAL A 92 2.88 -4.05 3.81
N THR A 93 2.86 -3.22 4.87
CA THR A 93 2.31 -3.58 6.18
C THR A 93 0.80 -3.75 6.14
N ASP A 94 0.10 -2.90 5.38
CA ASP A 94 -1.35 -2.99 5.20
C ASP A 94 -1.71 -4.12 4.23
N MET A 95 -0.94 -4.28 3.14
CA MET A 95 -1.11 -5.35 2.16
C MET A 95 -1.08 -6.74 2.81
N VAL A 96 -0.04 -7.03 3.62
CA VAL A 96 0.07 -8.35 4.26
C VAL A 96 -1.05 -8.60 5.26
N ARG A 97 -1.51 -7.56 5.97
CA ARG A 97 -2.67 -7.65 6.87
C ARG A 97 -3.96 -7.89 6.11
N HIS A 98 -4.16 -7.21 4.97
CA HIS A 98 -5.29 -7.44 4.08
C HIS A 98 -5.33 -8.89 3.60
N TYR A 99 -4.16 -9.50 3.38
CA TYR A 99 -4.06 -10.90 2.96
C TYR A 99 -4.19 -11.89 4.12
N GLY A 100 -4.49 -11.42 5.33
CA GLY A 100 -4.68 -12.25 6.52
C GLY A 100 -3.37 -12.70 7.18
N TYR A 101 -2.22 -12.21 6.73
CA TYR A 101 -0.94 -12.56 7.32
C TYR A 101 -0.66 -11.74 8.58
N SER A 102 -0.36 -12.42 9.67
CA SER A 102 0.32 -11.83 10.83
C SER A 102 1.81 -11.87 10.58
N THR A 103 2.45 -10.71 10.42
CA THR A 103 3.87 -10.64 10.05
C THR A 103 4.76 -10.05 11.13
N VAL A 104 5.94 -10.64 11.31
CA VAL A 104 7.06 -10.06 12.04
C VAL A 104 8.03 -9.45 11.03
N ASN A 105 8.47 -8.22 11.29
CA ASN A 105 9.42 -7.52 10.43
C ASN A 105 10.83 -7.60 11.02
N LYS A 106 11.74 -8.27 10.32
CA LYS A 106 13.15 -8.38 10.70
C LYS A 106 13.95 -7.37 9.89
N VAL A 107 14.50 -6.35 10.57
CA VAL A 107 15.48 -5.43 9.97
C VAL A 107 16.80 -6.18 9.87
N VAL A 108 17.27 -6.36 8.65
CA VAL A 108 18.43 -7.20 8.33
C VAL A 108 19.70 -6.35 8.25
N SER A 109 19.61 -5.22 7.57
CA SER A 109 20.69 -4.25 7.49
C SER A 109 20.11 -2.86 7.35
N ILE A 110 20.86 -1.89 7.86
CA ILE A 110 20.60 -0.48 7.62
C ILE A 110 21.92 0.28 7.50
N SER A 111 22.04 1.11 6.47
CA SER A 111 23.25 1.85 6.17
C SER A 111 22.94 3.20 5.53
N GLU A 112 23.87 4.13 5.66
CA GLU A 112 23.94 5.30 4.78
C GLU A 112 25.00 5.06 3.72
N GLU A 113 24.66 5.20 2.45
CA GLU A 113 25.54 4.88 1.33
C GLU A 113 25.48 5.88 0.19
N THR A 114 26.47 5.81 -0.70
CA THR A 114 26.41 6.51 -1.98
C THR A 114 25.53 5.67 -2.90
N PRO A 115 24.45 6.24 -3.48
CA PRO A 115 23.57 5.51 -4.39
C PRO A 115 24.33 5.11 -5.66
N ASP A 116 23.96 3.96 -6.23
CA ASP A 116 24.35 3.65 -7.60
C ASP A 116 23.56 4.52 -8.61
N THR A 117 23.91 4.42 -9.90
CA THR A 117 23.26 5.20 -10.97
C THR A 117 21.74 5.02 -10.98
N ARG A 118 21.26 3.78 -10.81
CA ARG A 118 19.83 3.47 -10.91
C ARG A 118 19.05 4.06 -9.73
N VAL A 119 19.58 3.95 -8.52
CA VAL A 119 18.99 4.54 -7.32
C VAL A 119 19.00 6.06 -7.42
N ALA A 120 20.12 6.65 -7.85
CA ALA A 120 20.25 8.10 -8.02
C ALA A 120 19.26 8.67 -9.03
N GLU A 121 19.09 8.02 -10.19
CA GLU A 121 18.13 8.41 -11.21
C GLU A 121 16.68 8.27 -10.71
N SER A 122 16.35 7.14 -10.08
CA SER A 122 14.99 6.87 -9.58
C SER A 122 14.57 7.89 -8.50
N LEU A 123 15.50 8.26 -7.62
CA LEU A 123 15.30 9.25 -6.56
C LEU A 123 15.61 10.69 -6.98
N ARG A 124 15.99 10.93 -8.25
CA ARG A 124 16.35 12.26 -8.79
C ARG A 124 17.38 13.00 -7.93
N LEU A 125 18.42 12.28 -7.50
CA LEU A 125 19.44 12.77 -6.60
C LEU A 125 20.50 13.62 -7.33
N ALA A 126 21.01 14.64 -6.64
CA ALA A 126 22.14 15.42 -7.10
C ALA A 126 23.47 14.67 -6.84
N PRO A 127 24.54 14.98 -7.59
CA PRO A 127 25.87 14.44 -7.29
C PRO A 127 26.28 14.72 -5.85
N GLY A 128 26.66 13.67 -5.11
CA GLY A 128 27.08 13.76 -3.71
C GLY A 128 25.96 13.52 -2.70
N ASP A 129 24.70 13.46 -3.13
CA ASP A 129 23.60 13.06 -2.26
C ASP A 129 23.79 11.63 -1.76
N ARG A 130 23.35 11.40 -0.53
CA ARG A 130 23.42 10.12 0.17
C ARG A 130 22.04 9.51 0.31
N VAL A 131 21.99 8.20 0.42
CA VAL A 131 20.74 7.46 0.67
C VAL A 131 20.85 6.65 1.96
N ILE A 132 19.73 6.51 2.65
CA ILE A 132 19.52 5.47 3.65
C ILE A 132 19.06 4.23 2.89
N ARG A 133 19.80 3.14 3.02
CA ARG A 133 19.41 1.83 2.51
C ARG A 133 19.02 0.93 3.67
N ILE A 134 17.87 0.29 3.56
CA ILE A 134 17.39 -0.68 4.55
C ILE A 134 16.98 -1.97 3.87
N GLU A 135 17.43 -3.10 4.43
CA GLU A 135 16.98 -4.44 4.05
C GLU A 135 16.08 -5.01 5.14
N ARG A 136 14.97 -5.62 4.73
CA ARG A 136 14.02 -6.23 5.66
C ARG A 136 13.53 -7.57 5.15
N ILE A 137 13.29 -8.50 6.06
CA ILE A 137 12.60 -9.76 5.80
C ILE A 137 11.31 -9.77 6.62
N ARG A 138 10.19 -10.03 5.96
CA ARG A 138 8.89 -10.19 6.62
C ARG A 138 8.57 -11.67 6.72
N LEU A 139 8.27 -12.10 7.94
CA LEU A 139 7.98 -13.49 8.25
C LEU A 139 6.51 -13.65 8.62
N HIS A 140 5.87 -14.69 8.13
CA HIS A 140 4.57 -15.16 8.62
C HIS A 140 4.76 -16.57 9.18
N GLN A 141 4.42 -16.79 10.46
CA GLN A 141 4.63 -18.08 11.12
C GLN A 141 6.09 -18.61 10.96
N ASP A 142 7.07 -17.73 11.20
CA ASP A 142 8.52 -17.99 11.00
C ASP A 142 8.96 -18.30 9.56
N GLU A 143 8.05 -18.26 8.59
CA GLU A 143 8.34 -18.45 7.18
C GLU A 143 8.58 -17.10 6.49
N PRO A 144 9.72 -16.90 5.80
CA PRO A 144 9.94 -15.70 5.00
C PRO A 144 8.96 -15.62 3.84
N ILE A 145 8.15 -14.57 3.82
CA ILE A 145 7.17 -14.33 2.75
C ILE A 145 7.57 -13.14 1.88
N LEU A 146 8.40 -12.23 2.41
CA LEU A 146 8.84 -11.02 1.71
C LEU A 146 10.30 -10.69 2.03
N TYR A 147 11.04 -10.24 1.02
CA TYR A 147 12.33 -9.58 1.20
C TYR A 147 12.27 -8.19 0.52
N CYS A 148 12.59 -7.14 1.26
CA CYS A 148 12.46 -5.75 0.83
C CYS A 148 13.81 -5.06 0.91
N ILE A 149 14.10 -4.22 -0.10
CA ILE A 149 15.17 -3.23 -0.04
C ILE A 149 14.54 -1.87 -0.31
N ASP A 150 14.65 -0.95 0.64
CA ASP A 150 14.18 0.42 0.48
C ASP A 150 15.37 1.39 0.48
N TYR A 151 15.33 2.36 -0.42
CA TYR A 151 16.27 3.47 -0.54
C TYR A 151 15.53 4.79 -0.36
N MET A 152 15.96 5.59 0.61
CA MET A 152 15.39 6.91 0.89
C MET A 152 16.49 7.97 0.81
N PRO A 153 16.24 9.16 0.22
CA PRO A 153 17.21 10.25 0.30
C PRO A 153 17.51 10.57 1.77
N ARG A 154 18.81 10.61 2.12
CA ARG A 154 19.27 10.81 3.50
C ARG A 154 18.74 12.11 4.10
N SER A 155 18.54 13.13 3.28
CA SER A 155 18.01 14.44 3.65
C SER A 155 16.58 14.40 4.19
N LEU A 156 15.79 13.35 3.90
CA LEU A 156 14.39 13.27 4.34
C LEU A 156 14.23 12.81 5.80
N ILE A 157 15.23 12.15 6.38
CA ILE A 157 15.16 11.56 7.72
C ILE A 157 16.24 12.20 8.60
N ALA A 158 15.91 13.27 9.33
CA ALA A 158 16.92 14.02 10.10
C ALA A 158 17.52 13.23 11.28
N GLY A 159 16.85 12.17 11.75
CA GLY A 159 17.30 11.36 12.88
C GLY A 159 18.59 10.58 12.60
N ARG A 160 19.24 10.10 13.67
CA ARG A 160 20.36 9.16 13.56
C ARG A 160 19.79 7.77 13.30
N LEU A 161 20.42 7.03 12.38
CA LEU A 161 19.94 5.72 11.94
C LEU A 161 19.67 4.75 13.10
N TYR A 162 20.59 4.67 14.06
CA TYR A 162 20.52 3.73 15.19
C TYR A 162 19.60 4.19 16.32
N ASP A 163 19.08 5.42 16.26
CA ASP A 163 18.12 5.95 17.25
C ASP A 163 16.66 5.76 16.79
N ILE A 164 16.46 5.25 15.57
CA ILE A 164 15.14 5.06 14.95
C ILE A 164 14.80 3.57 14.98
N ASP A 165 13.55 3.24 15.33
CA ASP A 165 13.00 1.89 15.14
C ASP A 165 12.52 1.70 13.70
N TRP A 166 13.20 0.83 12.97
CA TRP A 166 12.92 0.53 11.57
C TRP A 166 12.05 -0.72 11.38
N SER A 167 11.66 -1.39 12.46
CA SER A 167 10.82 -2.59 12.41
C SER A 167 9.35 -2.26 12.08
N GLY A 168 8.93 -1.03 12.30
CA GLY A 168 7.58 -0.54 12.02
C GLY A 168 7.25 -0.29 10.54
N SER A 169 6.15 0.43 10.30
CA SER A 169 5.74 0.85 8.96
C SER A 169 6.62 1.98 8.46
N LEU A 170 7.28 1.76 7.30
CA LEU A 170 8.12 2.80 6.69
C LEU A 170 7.31 4.00 6.24
N MET A 171 6.07 3.78 5.78
CA MET A 171 5.17 4.88 5.39
C MET A 171 4.82 5.79 6.58
N GLN A 172 4.59 5.21 7.76
CA GLN A 172 4.31 5.97 8.98
C GLN A 172 5.55 6.75 9.44
N LEU A 173 6.72 6.10 9.45
CA LEU A 173 7.98 6.78 9.79
C LEU A 173 8.23 7.97 8.87
N MET A 174 8.04 7.80 7.56
CA MET A 174 8.19 8.89 6.60
C MET A 174 7.15 10.00 6.80
N GLU A 175 5.92 9.66 7.22
CA GLU A 175 4.90 10.64 7.58
C GLU A 175 5.30 11.49 8.79
N GLU A 176 5.93 10.89 9.81
CA GLU A 176 6.46 11.60 10.99
C GLU A 176 7.51 12.64 10.61
N TYR A 177 8.30 12.38 9.57
CA TYR A 177 9.24 13.34 8.99
C TYR A 177 8.63 14.24 7.89
N GLY A 178 7.32 14.22 7.69
CA GLY A 178 6.61 15.09 6.73
C GLY A 178 6.72 14.65 5.26
N ASN A 179 7.20 13.43 5.00
CA ASN A 179 7.52 12.90 3.67
C ASN A 179 6.65 11.71 3.26
N ARG A 180 5.39 11.67 3.72
CA ARG A 180 4.45 10.57 3.46
C ARG A 180 4.33 10.26 1.95
N PRO A 181 4.65 9.04 1.51
CA PRO A 181 4.35 8.58 0.16
C PRO A 181 2.84 8.58 -0.11
N ARG A 182 2.43 9.01 -1.32
CA ARG A 182 1.02 9.11 -1.74
C ARG A 182 0.70 8.31 -3.00
N MET A 183 1.71 7.99 -3.79
CA MET A 183 1.59 7.24 -5.03
C MET A 183 2.92 6.57 -5.34
N SER A 184 2.93 5.62 -6.27
CA SER A 184 4.15 5.09 -6.84
C SER A 184 4.05 4.81 -8.33
N ALA A 185 5.20 4.78 -8.99
CA ALA A 185 5.36 4.20 -10.31
C ALA A 185 6.07 2.86 -10.13
N ALA A 186 5.40 1.77 -10.51
CA ALA A 186 5.85 0.41 -10.21
C ALA A 186 5.94 -0.45 -11.47
N SER A 187 6.83 -1.43 -11.43
CA SER A 187 6.96 -2.51 -12.41
C SER A 187 7.03 -3.85 -11.68
N VAL A 188 6.51 -4.91 -12.30
CA VAL A 188 6.48 -6.25 -11.70
C VAL A 188 7.14 -7.25 -12.64
N SER A 189 7.99 -8.12 -12.09
CA SER A 189 8.70 -9.17 -12.83
C SER A 189 8.81 -10.44 -12.00
N ALA A 190 8.87 -11.61 -12.65
CA ALA A 190 9.15 -12.88 -11.99
C ALA A 190 10.67 -13.12 -11.96
N VAL A 191 11.23 -13.32 -10.77
CA VAL A 191 12.67 -13.48 -10.56
C VAL A 191 12.97 -14.52 -9.48
N LEU A 192 14.23 -14.92 -9.35
CA LEU A 192 14.75 -15.53 -8.13
C LEU A 192 15.42 -14.44 -7.27
N LEU A 193 15.57 -14.69 -5.97
CA LEU A 193 16.38 -13.80 -5.13
C LEU A 193 17.85 -13.85 -5.59
N PRO A 194 18.61 -12.74 -5.44
CA PRO A 194 20.05 -12.76 -5.65
C PRO A 194 20.73 -13.82 -4.77
N VAL A 195 21.72 -14.52 -5.32
CA VAL A 195 22.39 -15.64 -4.64
C VAL A 195 23.00 -15.19 -3.32
N GLU A 196 23.58 -14.00 -3.28
CA GLU A 196 24.20 -13.43 -2.09
C GLU A 196 23.17 -13.18 -0.97
N VAL A 197 21.95 -12.78 -1.33
CA VAL A 197 20.84 -12.56 -0.40
C VAL A 197 20.36 -13.91 0.14
N VAL A 198 20.25 -14.92 -0.73
CA VAL A 198 19.86 -16.28 -0.35
C VAL A 198 20.83 -16.86 0.67
N ASP A 199 22.13 -16.78 0.40
CA ASP A 199 23.15 -17.34 1.27
C ASP A 199 23.29 -16.56 2.58
N ARG A 200 23.28 -15.23 2.53
CA ARG A 200 23.45 -14.37 3.72
C ARG A 200 22.31 -14.50 4.71
N HIS A 201 21.09 -14.76 4.23
CA HIS A 201 19.88 -14.77 5.06
C HIS A 201 19.22 -16.14 5.22
N GLY A 202 19.80 -17.19 4.63
CA GLY A 202 19.26 -18.55 4.72
C GLY A 202 17.92 -18.69 3.99
N LEU A 203 17.76 -18.04 2.84
CA LEU A 203 16.50 -18.00 2.07
C LEU A 203 16.47 -19.02 0.93
N LYS A 204 17.11 -20.18 1.12
CA LYS A 204 17.24 -21.21 0.07
C LYS A 204 15.89 -21.73 -0.43
N ASP A 205 14.91 -21.81 0.47
CA ASP A 205 13.56 -22.29 0.17
C ASP A 205 12.59 -21.17 -0.23
N PHE A 206 13.06 -19.94 -0.46
CA PHE A 206 12.20 -18.82 -0.86
C PHE A 206 11.54 -19.10 -2.21
N GLY A 207 12.29 -19.67 -3.16
CA GLY A 207 11.78 -19.98 -4.50
C GLY A 207 11.55 -18.73 -5.37
N PRO A 208 10.72 -18.84 -6.42
CA PRO A 208 10.39 -17.71 -7.29
C PRO A 208 9.67 -16.59 -6.56
N ALA A 209 10.02 -15.35 -6.90
CA ALA A 209 9.44 -14.14 -6.36
C ALA A 209 8.82 -13.27 -7.46
N LEU A 210 7.74 -12.59 -7.12
CA LEU A 210 7.26 -11.43 -7.86
C LEU A 210 8.01 -10.21 -7.32
N LEU A 211 8.97 -9.70 -8.09
CA LEU A 211 9.71 -8.49 -7.77
C LEU A 211 8.89 -7.27 -8.21
N ILE A 212 8.42 -6.51 -7.24
CA ILE A 212 7.89 -5.17 -7.44
C ILE A 212 9.06 -4.20 -7.30
N THR A 213 9.38 -3.48 -8.37
CA THR A 213 10.32 -2.36 -8.32
C THR A 213 9.54 -1.08 -8.49
N GLU A 214 9.60 -0.19 -7.50
CA GLU A 214 8.81 1.02 -7.50
C GLU A 214 9.54 2.25 -6.98
N THR A 215 9.15 3.41 -7.48
CA THR A 215 9.51 4.71 -6.90
C THR A 215 8.25 5.32 -6.30
N CYS A 216 8.26 5.61 -5.00
CA CYS A 216 7.15 6.25 -4.32
C CYS A 216 7.36 7.77 -4.27
N PHE A 217 6.28 8.52 -4.48
CA PHE A 217 6.26 9.98 -4.52
C PHE A 217 5.38 10.55 -3.42
N ASN A 218 5.76 11.69 -2.85
CA ASN A 218 4.92 12.45 -1.93
C ASN A 218 3.87 13.29 -2.68
N ALA A 219 3.04 14.04 -1.95
CA ALA A 219 1.99 14.88 -2.54
C ALA A 219 2.51 16.00 -3.46
N ALA A 220 3.78 16.42 -3.31
CA ALA A 220 4.42 17.40 -4.16
C ALA A 220 5.05 16.77 -5.43
N GLY A 221 4.95 15.45 -5.59
CA GLY A 221 5.56 14.72 -6.72
C GLY A 221 7.08 14.52 -6.57
N ALA A 222 7.66 14.77 -5.39
CA ALA A 222 9.05 14.46 -5.12
C ALA A 222 9.21 12.96 -4.82
N PRO A 223 10.22 12.28 -5.39
CA PRO A 223 10.52 10.90 -5.05
C PRO A 223 11.06 10.83 -3.62
N VAL A 224 10.48 9.97 -2.82
CA VAL A 224 10.80 9.84 -1.38
C VAL A 224 11.30 8.45 -1.01
N ASN A 225 10.98 7.44 -1.82
CA ASN A 225 11.43 6.06 -1.62
C ASN A 225 11.62 5.38 -2.97
N TYR A 226 12.64 4.55 -3.08
CA TYR A 226 12.82 3.60 -4.18
C TYR A 226 12.92 2.20 -3.57
N ALA A 227 12.02 1.30 -3.96
CA ALA A 227 11.86 0.00 -3.33
C ALA A 227 12.03 -1.16 -4.32
N LEU A 228 12.59 -2.25 -3.81
CA LEU A 228 12.62 -3.57 -4.43
C LEU A 228 11.99 -4.57 -3.47
N ASP A 229 10.77 -4.99 -3.78
CA ASP A 229 10.00 -5.90 -2.94
C ASP A 229 9.84 -7.26 -3.62
N TYR A 230 10.56 -8.25 -3.11
CA TYR A 230 10.51 -9.63 -3.55
C TYR A 230 9.39 -10.36 -2.80
N HIS A 231 8.25 -10.50 -3.46
CA HIS A 231 7.08 -11.19 -2.93
C HIS A 231 7.15 -12.67 -3.24
N ARG A 232 7.15 -13.54 -2.23
CA ARG A 232 7.27 -14.99 -2.45
C ARG A 232 6.09 -15.54 -3.26
N GLY A 233 6.36 -16.18 -4.39
CA GLY A 233 5.32 -16.61 -5.34
C GLY A 233 4.36 -17.67 -4.80
N SER A 234 4.75 -18.43 -3.77
CA SER A 234 3.85 -19.36 -3.07
C SER A 234 2.83 -18.67 -2.16
N HIS A 235 3.07 -17.40 -1.79
CA HIS A 235 2.25 -16.64 -0.84
C HIS A 235 1.50 -15.47 -1.50
N PHE A 236 2.08 -14.94 -2.59
CA PHE A 236 1.60 -13.74 -3.27
C PHE A 236 1.22 -14.02 -4.71
N SER A 237 0.07 -13.47 -5.09
CA SER A 237 -0.43 -13.42 -6.45
C SER A 237 -1.08 -12.05 -6.62
N PHE A 238 -0.90 -11.45 -7.79
CA PHE A 238 -1.60 -10.21 -8.13
C PHE A 238 -2.57 -10.47 -9.27
N SER A 239 -3.77 -9.91 -9.14
CA SER A 239 -4.81 -10.01 -10.14
C SER A 239 -5.03 -8.64 -10.78
N MET A 240 -5.52 -8.61 -12.02
CA MET A 240 -5.85 -7.38 -12.72
C MET A 240 -7.04 -7.60 -13.65
N VAL A 241 -7.90 -6.58 -13.79
CA VAL A 241 -8.90 -6.55 -14.86
C VAL A 241 -8.29 -5.87 -16.07
N ARG A 242 -8.44 -6.47 -17.25
CA ARG A 242 -8.11 -5.83 -18.53
C ARG A 242 -9.41 -5.44 -19.22
N LYS A 243 -9.49 -4.19 -19.68
CA LYS A 243 -10.59 -3.63 -20.48
C LYS A 243 -10.05 -3.24 -21.84
#